data_AF-A0A7S0Y9C8-F1
#
_entry.id   AF-A0A7S0Y9C8-F1
#
_cell.length_a   1.000
_cell.length_b   1.000
_cell.length_c   1.000
_cell.angle_alpha   90.00
_cell.angle_beta   90.00
_cell.angle_gamma   90.00
#
_symmetry.space_group_name_H-M   'P 1'
#
loop_
_entity.id
_entity.type
_entity.pdbx_description
1 polymer ?
#
loop_
_entity_poly.entity_id
_entity_poly.type
_entity_poly.pdbx_seq_one_letter_code
_entity_poly.pdbx_strand_id
1 'polypeptide(L)'
;ERPMLPEHAFWRDDVDVCEGDDDGWACVSGFSRSFSVNRVCCPDVVPNSTIDAFAQPCPFKCNTGYRKTGAGVACEMCPSKPEGADWVPDAAVECAWGPAIGYQCGESSCTSCVGKPERASFIAQPLTESTTQRCEYACDSGYFGQ
;
A
#
# COMPACT_ATOMS: atom_id res chain seq x y z
N GLU A 1 23.32 27.49 17.80
CA GLU A 1 23.47 26.95 16.43
C GLU A 1 22.07 26.66 15.89
N ARG A 2 21.81 26.89 14.59
CA ARG A 2 20.49 26.58 14.00
C ARG A 2 20.34 25.05 13.90
N PRO A 3 19.21 24.47 14.35
CA PRO A 3 19.02 23.02 14.29
C PRO A 3 18.99 22.53 12.83
N MET A 4 19.33 21.25 12.61
CA MET A 4 19.18 20.66 11.28
C MET A 4 17.71 20.56 10.91
N LEU A 5 17.40 20.98 9.68
CA LEU A 5 16.08 20.90 9.08
C LEU A 5 15.83 19.53 8.48
N PRO A 6 14.57 19.10 8.35
CA PRO A 6 14.26 17.90 7.61
C PRO A 6 14.57 18.05 6.12
N GLU A 7 14.58 16.94 5.42
CA GLU A 7 14.71 16.95 3.96
C GLU A 7 13.56 17.76 3.34
N HIS A 8 13.86 18.46 2.24
CA HIS A 8 12.91 19.34 1.56
C HIS A 8 12.38 20.51 2.39
N ALA A 9 13.13 20.96 3.40
CA ALA A 9 12.81 22.17 4.17
C ALA A 9 13.88 23.27 4.05
N PHE A 10 13.45 24.50 4.32
CA PHE A 10 14.32 25.68 4.38
C PHE A 10 13.92 26.61 5.54
N TRP A 11 14.90 27.37 6.06
CA TRP A 11 14.66 28.41 7.06
C TRP A 11 14.00 29.60 6.38
N ARG A 12 12.92 30.09 6.98
CA ARG A 12 12.23 31.29 6.54
C ARG A 12 12.96 32.52 7.07
N ASP A 13 13.30 33.44 6.18
CA ASP A 13 13.91 34.72 6.55
C ASP A 13 12.87 35.81 6.86
N ASP A 14 11.59 35.53 6.60
CA ASP A 14 10.46 36.44 6.78
C ASP A 14 9.75 36.31 8.14
N VAL A 15 10.25 35.44 9.03
CA VAL A 15 9.66 35.19 10.34
C VAL A 15 10.69 35.44 11.44
N ASP A 16 10.42 36.42 12.29
CA ASP A 16 11.15 36.59 13.55
C ASP A 16 10.61 35.58 14.58
N VAL A 17 11.29 34.44 14.68
CA VAL A 17 10.97 33.29 15.55
C VAL A 17 11.05 33.64 17.05
N CYS A 18 11.53 34.83 17.41
CA CYS A 18 11.71 35.24 18.80
C CYS A 18 10.38 35.50 19.54
N GLU A 19 9.24 35.65 18.85
CA GLU A 19 7.97 36.04 19.48
C GLU A 19 6.72 35.20 19.10
N GLY A 20 6.86 33.96 18.60
CA GLY A 20 5.69 33.13 18.26
C GLY A 20 5.89 31.62 18.34
N ASP A 21 4.77 30.88 18.23
CA ASP A 21 4.72 29.41 18.11
C ASP A 21 5.19 28.89 16.73
N ASP A 22 5.64 29.78 15.83
CA ASP A 22 6.17 29.43 14.52
C ASP A 22 7.64 29.01 14.67
N ASP A 23 7.97 27.80 14.26
CA ASP A 23 9.31 27.25 14.34
C ASP A 23 10.23 27.69 13.19
N GLY A 24 9.79 28.64 12.36
CA GLY A 24 10.63 29.43 11.46
C GLY A 24 11.12 28.69 10.22
N TRP A 25 10.56 27.53 9.91
CA TRP A 25 10.92 26.75 8.73
C TRP A 25 9.69 26.36 7.92
N ALA A 26 9.89 26.17 6.61
CA ALA A 26 8.86 25.72 5.70
C ALA A 26 9.40 24.61 4.80
N CYS A 27 8.48 23.85 4.21
CA CYS A 27 8.78 22.93 3.14
C CYS A 27 8.98 23.68 1.83
N VAL A 28 9.88 23.19 0.97
CA VAL A 28 10.05 23.70 -0.40
C VAL A 28 8.77 23.45 -1.23
N SER A 29 8.62 24.16 -2.35
CA SER A 29 7.47 24.01 -3.23
C SER A 29 7.26 22.55 -3.67
N GLY A 30 6.00 22.10 -3.68
CA GLY A 30 5.63 20.70 -3.97
C GLY A 30 5.66 19.79 -2.75
N PHE A 31 5.93 20.35 -1.56
CA PHE A 31 5.89 19.65 -0.29
C PHE A 31 5.12 20.45 0.75
N SER A 32 4.40 19.73 1.61
CA SER A 32 3.62 20.26 2.72
C SER A 32 4.09 19.66 4.04
N ARG A 33 3.96 20.42 5.12
CA ARG A 33 4.32 19.94 6.47
C ARG A 33 3.42 18.76 6.84
N SER A 34 4.03 17.72 7.39
CA SER A 34 3.25 16.67 8.06
C SER A 34 2.51 17.27 9.24
N PHE A 35 1.20 17.00 9.31
CA PHE A 35 0.35 17.44 10.42
C PHE A 35 0.51 16.59 11.69
N SER A 36 1.20 15.46 11.56
CA SER A 36 1.11 14.35 12.51
C SER A 36 2.48 13.88 13.00
N VAL A 37 3.55 14.21 12.27
CA VAL A 37 4.93 14.08 12.75
C VAL A 37 5.63 15.43 12.59
N ASN A 38 6.22 15.93 13.67
CA ASN A 38 6.98 17.17 13.61
C ASN A 38 8.24 16.98 12.76
N ARG A 39 8.59 18.00 11.95
CA ARG A 39 9.75 18.02 11.06
C ARG A 39 9.76 16.94 9.97
N VAL A 40 8.67 16.84 9.21
CA VAL A 40 8.65 16.07 7.95
C VAL A 40 7.97 16.93 6.87
N CYS A 41 8.55 16.94 5.67
CA CYS A 41 7.96 17.50 4.47
C CYS A 41 7.43 16.36 3.59
N CYS A 42 6.12 16.32 3.42
CA CYS A 42 5.41 15.34 2.61
C CYS A 42 5.20 15.87 1.21
N PRO A 43 5.51 15.11 0.14
CA PRO A 43 5.19 15.52 -1.21
C PRO A 43 3.67 15.75 -1.35
N ASP A 44 3.30 16.81 -2.07
CA ASP A 44 1.88 17.13 -2.31
C ASP A 44 1.22 16.09 -3.23
N VAL A 45 2.02 15.42 -4.07
CA VAL A 45 1.58 14.35 -4.98
C VAL A 45 2.53 13.17 -4.87
N VAL A 46 1.99 12.01 -4.50
CA VAL A 46 2.73 10.75 -4.45
C VAL A 46 2.13 9.77 -5.48
N PRO A 47 2.88 9.38 -6.52
CA PRO A 47 2.42 8.38 -7.48
C PRO A 47 2.09 7.04 -6.84
N ASN A 48 1.11 6.31 -7.41
CA ASN A 48 0.68 4.99 -6.91
C ASN A 48 0.23 5.01 -5.44
N SER A 49 -0.42 6.09 -5.03
CA SER A 49 -0.97 6.25 -3.68
C SER A 49 -2.42 6.69 -3.71
N THR A 50 -3.08 6.58 -2.56
CA THR A 50 -4.37 7.21 -2.26
C THR A 50 -4.25 8.01 -0.97
N ILE A 51 -4.98 9.12 -0.89
CA ILE A 51 -5.00 9.95 0.32
C ILE A 51 -5.61 9.15 1.48
N ASP A 52 -4.92 9.18 2.61
CA ASP A 52 -5.35 8.58 3.86
C ASP A 52 -4.93 9.51 4.99
N ALA A 53 -5.88 10.28 5.52
CA ALA A 53 -5.63 11.32 6.52
C ALA A 53 -5.04 10.77 7.84
N PHE A 54 -5.18 9.47 8.10
CA PHE A 54 -4.67 8.84 9.31
C PHE A 54 -3.28 8.24 9.11
N ALA A 55 -2.86 8.06 7.86
CA ALA A 55 -1.58 7.48 7.53
C ALA A 55 -0.42 8.40 7.96
N GLN A 56 0.64 7.76 8.44
CA GLN A 56 1.84 8.40 8.96
C GLN A 56 3.07 7.99 8.13
N PRO A 57 4.12 8.83 8.09
CA PRO A 57 4.17 10.23 8.55
C PRO A 57 3.45 11.20 7.60
N CYS A 58 3.14 10.75 6.38
CA CYS A 58 2.43 11.52 5.38
C CYS A 58 1.03 10.94 5.14
N PRO A 59 0.02 11.79 4.86
CA PRO A 59 -1.39 11.41 4.82
C PRO A 59 -1.78 10.70 3.52
N PHE A 60 -1.05 9.64 3.17
CA PHE A 60 -1.33 8.76 2.05
C PHE A 60 -1.01 7.31 2.43
N LYS A 61 -1.68 6.37 1.76
CA LYS A 61 -1.32 4.96 1.71
C LYS A 61 -0.93 4.58 0.29
N CYS A 62 -0.01 3.64 0.14
CA CYS A 62 0.35 3.13 -1.18
C CYS A 62 -0.76 2.23 -1.73
N ASN A 63 -0.94 2.24 -3.04
CA ASN A 63 -1.92 1.40 -3.72
C ASN A 63 -1.52 -0.08 -3.63
N THR A 64 -2.48 -0.98 -3.84
CA THR A 64 -2.24 -2.42 -3.88
C THR A 64 -1.06 -2.79 -4.80
N GLY A 65 -0.10 -3.54 -4.25
CA GLY A 65 1.15 -3.89 -4.94
C GLY A 65 2.28 -2.86 -4.81
N TYR A 66 2.10 -1.83 -3.99
CA TYR A 66 3.13 -0.85 -3.64
C TYR A 66 3.29 -0.75 -2.11
N ARG A 67 4.47 -0.30 -1.68
CA ARG A 67 4.84 -0.10 -0.27
C ARG A 67 5.48 1.25 -0.04
N LYS A 68 5.44 1.74 1.21
CA LYS A 68 6.10 2.99 1.59
C LYS A 68 7.62 2.84 1.61
N THR A 69 8.32 3.84 1.08
CA THR A 69 9.78 3.96 1.12
C THR A 69 10.20 5.41 1.40
N GLY A 70 11.51 5.66 1.50
CA GLY A 70 12.05 7.01 1.76
C GLY A 70 11.53 7.63 3.05
N ALA A 71 11.58 6.88 4.17
CA ALA A 71 10.96 7.29 5.44
C ALA A 71 9.44 7.53 5.39
N GLY A 72 8.74 6.94 4.41
CA GLY A 72 7.29 7.02 4.29
C GLY A 72 6.78 8.21 3.47
N VAL A 73 7.63 8.78 2.61
CA VAL A 73 7.29 9.90 1.73
C VAL A 73 7.10 9.49 0.26
N ALA A 74 7.38 8.22 -0.08
CA ALA A 74 7.23 7.70 -1.44
C ALA A 74 6.57 6.32 -1.45
N CYS A 75 6.06 5.92 -2.61
CA CYS A 75 5.57 4.57 -2.88
C CYS A 75 6.43 3.89 -3.94
N GLU A 76 6.88 2.68 -3.65
CA GLU A 76 7.62 1.83 -4.58
C GLU A 76 6.89 0.49 -4.76
N MET A 77 7.10 -0.13 -5.91
CA MET A 77 6.51 -1.44 -6.20
C MET A 77 7.00 -2.47 -5.19
N CYS A 78 6.08 -3.30 -4.71
CA CYS A 78 6.41 -4.42 -3.86
C CYS A 78 7.36 -5.40 -4.57
N PRO A 79 8.20 -6.14 -3.82
CA PRO A 79 8.91 -7.28 -4.37
C PRO A 79 7.96 -8.24 -5.08
N SER A 80 8.44 -8.99 -6.07
CA SER A 80 7.59 -9.93 -6.81
C SER A 80 6.91 -10.94 -5.88
N LYS A 81 5.58 -11.06 -5.99
CA LYS A 81 4.81 -12.18 -5.41
C LYS A 81 5.09 -13.49 -6.18
N PRO A 82 4.91 -14.67 -5.56
CA PRO A 82 5.05 -15.94 -6.26
C PRO A 82 4.00 -16.10 -7.37
N GLU A 83 4.28 -16.99 -8.32
CA GLU A 83 3.30 -17.36 -9.36
C GLU A 83 2.05 -17.96 -8.71
N GLY A 84 0.86 -17.61 -9.23
CA GLY A 84 -0.41 -18.06 -8.67
C GLY A 84 -0.86 -17.33 -7.40
N ALA A 85 -0.14 -16.28 -6.98
CA ALA A 85 -0.61 -15.35 -5.96
C ALA A 85 -1.29 -14.12 -6.59
N ASP A 86 -2.01 -13.34 -5.78
CA ASP A 86 -2.51 -11.99 -6.04
C ASP A 86 -2.27 -11.07 -4.83
N TRP A 87 -2.14 -9.77 -5.10
CA TRP A 87 -1.99 -8.78 -4.05
C TRP A 87 -3.30 -8.64 -3.28
N VAL A 88 -3.22 -8.67 -1.94
CA VAL A 88 -4.40 -8.49 -1.10
C VAL A 88 -4.81 -7.01 -1.15
N PRO A 89 -6.05 -6.69 -1.55
CA PRO A 89 -6.55 -5.32 -1.53
C PRO A 89 -6.70 -4.84 -0.08
N ASP A 90 -6.36 -3.57 0.17
CA ASP A 90 -6.48 -2.92 1.49
C ASP A 90 -5.87 -3.73 2.65
N ALA A 91 -4.79 -4.46 2.36
CA ALA A 91 -4.04 -5.23 3.35
C ALA A 91 -3.58 -4.34 4.51
N ALA A 92 -3.64 -4.88 5.73
CA ALA A 92 -3.06 -4.24 6.90
C ALA A 92 -1.54 -4.24 6.83
N VAL A 93 -0.97 -5.28 6.21
CA VAL A 93 0.46 -5.42 5.95
C VAL A 93 0.76 -5.05 4.50
N GLU A 94 1.65 -4.08 4.30
CA GLU A 94 2.12 -3.71 2.96
C GLU A 94 2.72 -4.93 2.26
N CYS A 95 2.47 -5.06 0.95
CA CYS A 95 2.88 -6.22 0.17
C CYS A 95 2.34 -7.57 0.67
N ALA A 96 1.19 -7.59 1.35
CA ALA A 96 0.48 -8.84 1.58
C ALA A 96 -0.04 -9.40 0.25
N TRP A 97 0.21 -10.68 0.03
CA TRP A 97 -0.31 -11.44 -1.10
C TRP A 97 -1.00 -12.70 -0.58
N GLY A 98 -1.92 -13.22 -1.37
CA GLY A 98 -2.58 -14.50 -1.12
C GLY A 98 -2.86 -15.21 -2.44
N PRO A 99 -3.65 -16.29 -2.45
CA PRO A 99 -3.91 -17.06 -3.66
C PRO A 99 -4.67 -16.25 -4.73
N ALA A 100 -4.24 -16.41 -5.97
CA ALA A 100 -5.06 -16.07 -7.12
C ALA A 100 -6.23 -17.05 -7.23
N ILE A 101 -7.24 -16.70 -8.03
CA ILE A 101 -8.38 -17.58 -8.30
C ILE A 101 -7.87 -18.89 -8.93
N GLY A 102 -8.28 -20.02 -8.38
CA GLY A 102 -7.82 -21.34 -8.81
C GLY A 102 -6.49 -21.78 -8.21
N TYR A 103 -6.00 -21.09 -7.17
CA TYR A 103 -4.78 -21.44 -6.45
C TYR A 103 -5.00 -21.60 -4.95
N GLN A 104 -4.08 -22.33 -4.33
CA GLN A 104 -3.89 -22.40 -2.89
C GLN A 104 -2.44 -22.06 -2.57
N CYS A 105 -2.21 -21.28 -1.52
CA CYS A 105 -0.88 -20.84 -1.13
C CYS A 105 -0.49 -21.36 0.24
N GLY A 106 0.76 -21.78 0.36
CA GLY A 106 1.45 -21.91 1.64
C GLY A 106 2.18 -20.61 2.00
N GLU A 107 3.21 -20.72 2.84
CA GLU A 107 3.97 -19.56 3.33
C GLU A 107 4.79 -18.84 2.24
N SER A 108 5.22 -19.54 1.19
CA SER A 108 6.17 -19.01 0.21
C SER A 108 5.85 -19.33 -1.26
N SER A 109 4.84 -20.16 -1.52
CA SER A 109 4.50 -20.58 -2.87
C SER A 109 3.02 -20.91 -3.00
N CYS A 110 2.53 -20.88 -4.23
CA CYS A 110 1.17 -21.22 -4.58
C CYS A 110 1.14 -22.37 -5.58
N THR A 111 0.12 -23.21 -5.48
CA THR A 111 -0.10 -24.34 -6.38
C THR A 111 -1.51 -24.24 -6.93
N SER A 112 -1.70 -24.68 -8.18
CA SER A 112 -3.04 -24.74 -8.79
C SER A 112 -3.92 -25.72 -8.02
N CYS A 113 -5.17 -25.33 -7.79
CA CYS A 113 -6.16 -26.21 -7.19
C CYS A 113 -6.42 -27.44 -8.08
N VAL A 114 -6.64 -28.58 -7.45
CA VAL A 114 -7.00 -29.83 -8.12
C VAL A 114 -8.50 -30.09 -8.04
N GLY A 115 -9.02 -30.94 -8.92
CA GLY A 115 -10.40 -31.44 -8.81
C GLY A 115 -11.47 -30.53 -9.40
N LYS A 116 -11.12 -29.46 -10.12
CA LYS A 116 -12.07 -28.71 -10.95
C LYS A 116 -12.48 -29.55 -12.18
N PRO A 117 -13.77 -29.85 -12.39
CA PRO A 117 -14.23 -30.51 -13.61
C PRO A 117 -13.93 -29.69 -14.88
N GLU A 118 -13.98 -30.35 -16.04
CA GLU A 118 -13.74 -29.71 -17.35
C GLU A 118 -14.79 -28.60 -17.65
N ARG A 119 -16.05 -28.84 -17.26
CA ARG A 119 -17.19 -27.92 -17.48
C ARG A 119 -17.51 -27.07 -16.25
N ALA A 120 -16.47 -26.58 -15.61
CA ALA A 120 -16.57 -25.72 -14.44
C ALA A 120 -15.50 -24.63 -14.50
N SER A 121 -15.80 -23.49 -13.89
CA SER A 121 -14.90 -22.35 -13.78
C SER A 121 -14.69 -22.01 -12.31
N PHE A 122 -13.45 -21.69 -11.94
CA PHE A 122 -13.19 -21.17 -10.59
C PHE A 122 -13.92 -19.84 -10.41
N ILE A 123 -14.54 -19.65 -9.25
CA ILE A 123 -15.32 -18.46 -8.95
C ILE A 123 -14.50 -17.46 -8.14
N ALA A 124 -14.82 -16.18 -8.29
CA ALA A 124 -14.17 -15.12 -7.54
C ALA A 124 -14.59 -15.16 -6.07
N GLN A 125 -13.68 -15.61 -5.20
CA GLN A 125 -13.82 -15.50 -3.75
C GLN A 125 -13.11 -14.22 -3.25
N PRO A 126 -13.55 -13.59 -2.15
CA PRO A 126 -12.83 -12.48 -1.56
C PRO A 126 -11.37 -12.86 -1.22
N LEU A 127 -10.43 -11.97 -1.57
CA LEU A 127 -9.03 -12.12 -1.20
C LEU A 127 -8.76 -11.25 0.03
N THR A 128 -8.41 -11.89 1.13
CA THR A 128 -8.04 -11.26 2.40
C THR A 128 -6.73 -11.87 2.89
N GLU A 129 -6.11 -11.28 3.92
CA GLU A 129 -4.86 -11.78 4.49
C GLU A 129 -4.98 -13.19 5.11
N SER A 130 -6.20 -13.61 5.46
CA SER A 130 -6.46 -14.96 5.98
C SER A 130 -6.84 -15.97 4.89
N THR A 131 -6.96 -15.53 3.63
CA THR A 131 -7.33 -16.41 2.52
C THR A 131 -6.14 -17.31 2.16
N THR A 132 -6.26 -18.61 2.45
CA THR A 132 -5.21 -19.61 2.12
C THR A 132 -5.47 -20.33 0.79
N GLN A 133 -6.72 -20.35 0.32
CA GLN A 133 -7.11 -20.98 -0.94
C GLN A 133 -8.26 -20.24 -1.63
N ARG A 134 -8.27 -20.29 -2.97
CA ARG A 134 -9.39 -19.82 -3.79
C ARG A 134 -9.78 -20.89 -4.83
N CYS A 135 -10.10 -22.08 -4.33
CA CYS A 135 -10.36 -23.28 -5.13
C CYS A 135 -11.84 -23.53 -5.43
N GLU A 136 -12.75 -22.66 -4.98
CA GLU A 136 -14.17 -22.87 -5.26
C GLU A 136 -14.45 -22.70 -6.75
N TYR A 137 -15.33 -23.54 -7.28
CA TYR A 137 -15.73 -23.52 -8.67
C TYR A 137 -17.24 -23.68 -8.79
N ALA A 138 -17.78 -23.17 -9.89
CA ALA A 138 -19.16 -23.36 -10.29
C ALA A 138 -19.20 -24.02 -11.67
N CYS A 139 -20.27 -24.77 -11.91
CA CYS A 139 -20.53 -25.33 -13.23
C CYS A 139 -20.69 -24.19 -14.25
N ASP A 140 -20.16 -24.41 -15.45
CA ASP A 140 -20.41 -23.48 -16.55
C ASP A 140 -21.90 -23.49 -16.91
N SER A 141 -22.38 -22.42 -17.53
CA SER A 141 -23.79 -22.29 -17.93
C SER A 141 -24.23 -23.49 -18.78
N GLY A 142 -25.33 -24.16 -18.35
CA GLY A 142 -25.86 -25.35 -19.02
C GLY A 142 -25.36 -26.69 -18.47
N TYR A 143 -24.48 -26.68 -17.47
CA TYR A 143 -24.03 -27.86 -16.74
C TYR A 143 -24.55 -27.85 -15.29
N PHE A 144 -24.97 -29.02 -14.80
CA PHE A 144 -25.43 -29.21 -13.42
C PHE A 144 -24.60 -30.33 -12.79
N GLY A 145 -24.20 -30.15 -11.53
CA GLY A 145 -23.43 -31.15 -10.78
C GLY A 145 -24.18 -32.47 -10.71
N GLN A 146 -23.48 -33.58 -10.96
CA GLN A 146 -23.99 -34.94 -10.73
C GLN A 146 -23.92 -35.29 -9.24
#